data_AF-A0A661JRD9-F1
#
_entry.id   AF-A0A661JRD9-F1
#
_cell.length_a   1.000
_cell.length_b   1.000
_cell.length_c   1.000
_cell.angle_alpha   90.00
_cell.angle_beta   90.00
_cell.angle_gamma   90.00
#
_symmetry.space_group_name_H-M   'P 1'
#
loop_
_entity.id
_entity.type
_entity.pdbx_description
1 polymer ?
#
loop_
_entity_poly.entity_id
_entity_poly.type
_entity_poly.pdbx_seq_one_letter_code
_entity_poly.pdbx_strand_id
1 'polypeptide(L)'
;GERFTPEHLTYDHVIPRSMGGRTNWENIVTCCLECNKKKGGRTPDQAGMKLLRKPRKPSWHPVVMVSISKKNPPQPWQNYLIY
;
A
#
# COMPACT_ATOMS: atom_id res chain seq x y z
N GLY A 1 1.09 2.17 -14.96
CA GLY A 1 0.40 0.91 -14.71
C GLY A 1 -1.08 1.10 -14.92
N GLU A 2 -1.82 0.02 -15.09
CA GLU A 2 -3.26 0.04 -15.28
C GLU A 2 -4.02 0.39 -13.99
N ARG A 3 -5.30 0.74 -14.13
CA ARG A 3 -6.18 1.05 -13.00
C ARG A 3 -6.97 -0.20 -12.64
N PHE A 4 -7.01 -0.51 -11.35
CA PHE A 4 -7.75 -1.62 -10.78
C PHE A 4 -8.69 -1.12 -9.68
N THR A 5 -9.80 -1.82 -9.46
CA THR A 5 -10.62 -1.58 -8.27
C THR A 5 -9.87 -2.08 -7.02
N PRO A 6 -10.19 -1.55 -5.82
CA PRO A 6 -9.50 -1.94 -4.58
C PRO A 6 -9.46 -3.46 -4.34
N GLU A 7 -10.50 -4.18 -4.72
CA GLU A 7 -10.61 -5.65 -4.56
C GLU A 7 -9.56 -6.43 -5.36
N HIS A 8 -9.03 -5.84 -6.44
CA HIS A 8 -8.02 -6.45 -7.30
C HIS A 8 -6.59 -5.97 -7.00
N LEU A 9 -6.43 -5.13 -5.97
CA LEU A 9 -5.15 -4.61 -5.53
C LEU A 9 -4.70 -5.31 -4.25
N THR A 10 -3.40 -5.56 -4.16
CA THR A 10 -2.73 -5.98 -2.95
C THR A 10 -1.70 -4.94 -2.56
N TYR A 11 -1.19 -5.03 -1.33
CA TYR A 11 0.04 -4.35 -0.97
C TYR A 11 1.23 -5.31 -1.15
N ASP A 12 2.41 -4.76 -1.42
CA ASP A 12 3.67 -5.50 -1.52
C ASP A 12 4.81 -4.67 -0.90
N HIS A 13 5.82 -5.37 -0.38
CA HIS A 13 7.01 -4.76 0.21
C HIS A 13 8.11 -4.58 -0.84
N VAL A 14 8.57 -3.36 -1.08
CA VAL A 14 9.68 -3.06 -2.01
C VAL A 14 10.91 -3.90 -1.67
N ILE A 15 11.35 -3.87 -0.41
CA ILE A 15 12.30 -4.83 0.15
C ILE A 15 11.47 -5.95 0.79
N PRO A 16 11.59 -7.21 0.33
CA PRO A 16 10.85 -8.35 0.89
C PRO A 16 11.07 -8.52 2.40
N ARG A 17 10.05 -9.02 3.11
CA ARG A 17 10.17 -9.35 4.54
C ARG A 17 11.28 -10.37 4.82
N SER A 18 11.47 -11.34 3.93
CA SER A 18 12.57 -12.32 4.00
C SER A 18 13.95 -11.69 3.92
N MET A 19 14.06 -10.47 3.39
CA MET A 19 15.29 -9.67 3.32
C MET A 19 15.31 -8.56 4.38
N GLY A 20 14.48 -8.65 5.42
CA GLY A 20 14.42 -7.66 6.51
C GLY A 20 13.59 -6.40 6.20
N GLY A 21 12.83 -6.38 5.11
CA GLY A 21 11.97 -5.26 4.76
C GLY A 21 10.86 -5.01 5.79
N ARG A 22 10.73 -3.75 6.23
CA ARG A 22 9.76 -3.34 7.25
C ARG A 22 8.39 -3.02 6.64
N THR A 23 7.33 -3.18 7.40
CA THR A 23 5.98 -2.72 7.01
C THR A 23 5.84 -1.25 7.39
N ASN A 24 6.26 -0.34 6.50
CA ASN A 24 6.14 1.10 6.69
C ASN A 24 5.85 1.83 5.37
N TRP A 25 5.51 3.12 5.45
CA TRP A 25 5.15 3.94 4.29
C TRP A 25 6.22 4.06 3.21
N GLU A 26 7.48 3.81 3.56
CA GLU A 26 8.65 3.94 2.68
C GLU A 26 9.03 2.60 2.05
N ASN A 27 8.35 1.52 2.40
CA ASN A 27 8.62 0.19 1.88
C ASN A 27 7.36 -0.52 1.36
N ILE A 28 6.16 0.03 1.54
CA ILE A 28 4.92 -0.55 1.05
C ILE A 28 4.42 0.18 -0.20
N VAL A 29 4.05 -0.59 -1.22
CA VAL A 29 3.38 -0.11 -2.44
C VAL A 29 2.10 -0.90 -2.70
N THR A 30 1.19 -0.34 -3.47
CA THR A 30 0.04 -1.08 -4.03
C THR A 30 0.38 -1.66 -5.40
N CYS A 31 -0.08 -2.87 -5.68
CA CYS A 31 0.11 -3.54 -6.96
C CYS A 31 -1.02 -4.54 -7.24
N CYS A 32 -1.17 -5.01 -8.48
CA CYS A 32 -2.06 -6.12 -8.78
C CYS A 32 -1.45 -7.46 -8.32
N LEU A 33 -2.27 -8.50 -8.20
CA LEU A 33 -1.84 -9.83 -7.78
C LEU A 33 -0.75 -10.41 -8.71
N GLU A 34 -0.86 -10.20 -10.02
CA GLU A 34 0.13 -10.70 -10.98
C GLU A 34 1.49 -10.03 -10.82
N CYS A 35 1.54 -8.71 -10.61
CA CYS A 35 2.80 -8.01 -10.32
C CYS A 35 3.42 -8.49 -9.01
N ASN A 36 2.60 -8.67 -7.98
CA ASN A 36 3.06 -9.17 -6.68
C ASN A 36 3.67 -10.58 -6.81
N LYS A 37 2.95 -11.48 -7.50
CA LYS A 37 3.41 -12.85 -7.79
C LYS A 37 4.68 -12.85 -8.65
N LYS A 38 4.77 -11.99 -9.65
CA LYS A 38 5.95 -11.85 -10.51
C LYS A 38 7.17 -11.41 -9.70
N LYS A 39 7.03 -10.46 -8.76
CA LYS A 39 8.13 -10.02 -7.90
C LYS A 39 8.59 -11.17 -6.99
N GLY A 40 7.66 -11.91 -6.40
CA GLY A 40 7.94 -13.24 -5.82
C GLY A 40 9.02 -13.24 -4.73
N GLY A 41 8.94 -12.29 -3.79
CA GLY A 41 9.90 -12.21 -2.68
C GLY A 41 11.29 -11.71 -3.05
N ARG A 42 11.45 -11.08 -4.22
CA ARG A 42 12.66 -10.35 -4.65
C ARG A 42 12.45 -8.84 -4.54
N THR A 43 13.51 -8.03 -4.65
CA THR A 43 13.38 -6.58 -4.87
C THR A 43 12.89 -6.29 -6.30
N PRO A 44 12.32 -5.10 -6.58
CA PRO A 44 11.94 -4.73 -7.95
C PRO A 44 13.09 -4.91 -8.95
N ASP A 45 14.30 -4.46 -8.60
CA ASP A 45 15.48 -4.58 -9.46
C ASP A 45 15.82 -6.05 -9.76
N GLN A 46 15.83 -6.91 -8.75
CA GLN A 46 16.03 -8.37 -8.91
C GLN A 46 14.92 -9.04 -9.73
N ALA A 47 13.73 -8.44 -9.76
CA ALA A 47 12.60 -8.91 -10.57
C ALA A 47 12.56 -8.30 -11.98
N GLY A 48 13.50 -7.40 -12.32
CA GLY A 48 13.46 -6.64 -13.58
C GLY A 48 12.24 -5.71 -13.67
N MET A 49 11.75 -5.26 -12.52
CA MET A 49 10.56 -4.43 -12.37
C MET A 49 10.96 -3.01 -11.93
N LYS A 50 10.21 -2.02 -12.39
CA LYS A 50 10.37 -0.62 -11.97
C LYS A 50 9.12 -0.16 -11.22
N LEU A 51 9.34 0.52 -10.10
CA LEU A 51 8.24 1.15 -9.37
C LEU A 51 7.69 2.32 -10.17
N LEU A 52 6.37 2.41 -10.28
CA LEU A 52 5.69 3.55 -10.90
C LEU A 52 5.85 4.83 -10.06
N ARG A 53 5.93 4.67 -8.74
CA ARG A 53 6.13 5.76 -7.78
C ARG A 53 6.92 5.22 -6.59
N LYS A 54 7.87 6.00 -6.09
CA LYS A 54 8.58 5.64 -4.86
C LYS A 54 7.61 5.69 -3.67
N PRO A 55 7.62 4.68 -2.78
CA PRO A 55 6.86 4.71 -1.53
C PRO A 55 7.35 5.88 -0.67
N ARG A 56 6.42 6.60 -0.07
CA ARG A 56 6.71 7.71 0.84
C ARG A 56 5.56 7.89 1.82
N LYS A 57 5.88 8.41 3.00
CA LYS A 57 4.87 8.86 3.96
C LYS A 57 4.02 9.99 3.34
N PRO A 58 2.69 9.97 3.51
CA PRO A 58 1.85 11.12 3.17
C PRO A 58 2.32 12.36 3.93
N SER A 59 2.37 13.51 3.25
CA SER A 59 2.71 14.79 3.88
C SER A 59 1.54 15.39 4.66
N TRP A 60 0.31 14.99 4.34
CA TRP A 60 -0.91 15.40 5.04
C TRP A 60 -1.30 14.37 6.11
N HIS A 61 -1.96 14.83 7.16
CA HIS A 61 -2.44 13.97 8.24
C HIS A 61 -3.63 13.11 7.76
N PRO A 62 -3.51 11.76 7.69
CA PRO A 62 -4.56 10.89 7.12
C PRO A 62 -5.91 11.01 7.83
N VAL A 63 -5.91 11.30 9.13
CA VAL A 63 -7.13 11.42 9.94
C VAL A 63 -8.06 12.51 9.39
N VAL A 64 -7.51 13.63 8.93
CA VAL A 64 -8.29 14.77 8.41
C VAL A 64 -9.05 14.38 7.13
N MET A 65 -8.48 13.48 6.31
CA MET A 65 -9.09 13.09 5.03
C MET A 65 -10.22 12.07 5.22
N VAL A 66 -10.11 11.19 6.21
CA VAL A 66 -11.16 10.20 6.51
C VAL A 66 -12.40 10.86 7.12
N SER A 67 -12.21 11.82 8.02
CA SER A 67 -13.30 12.58 8.64
C SER A 67 -14.02 13.51 7.65
N ILE A 68 -13.33 14.00 6.61
CA ILE A 68 -13.96 14.83 5.56
C ILE A 68 -14.69 13.99 4.50
N SER A 69 -14.25 12.76 4.19
CA SER A 69 -14.82 11.95 3.09
C SER A 69 -15.94 10.97 3.47
N LYS A 70 -16.09 10.54 4.73
CA LYS A 70 -17.18 9.62 5.12
C LYS A 70 -18.18 10.31 6.04
N LYS A 71 -19.34 10.71 5.48
CA LYS A 71 -20.51 11.12 6.29
C LYS A 71 -20.99 10.04 7.25
N ASN A 72 -20.71 8.75 6.97
CA ASN A 72 -21.03 7.59 7.82
C ASN A 72 -19.97 6.48 7.66
N PRO A 73 -18.99 6.33 8.55
CA PRO A 73 -18.06 5.21 8.50
C PRO A 73 -18.74 3.88 8.88
N PRO A 74 -18.34 2.73 8.28
CA PRO A 74 -18.86 1.43 8.67
C PRO A 74 -18.63 1.15 10.16
N GLN A 75 -19.60 0.55 10.85
CA GLN A 75 -19.58 0.30 12.30
C GLN A 75 -18.25 -0.26 12.83
N PRO A 76 -17.60 -1.26 12.21
CA PRO A 76 -16.35 -1.83 12.73
C PRO A 76 -15.18 -0.85 12.74
N TRP A 77 -15.25 0.21 11.95
CA TRP A 77 -14.19 1.20 11.79
C TRP A 77 -14.35 2.35 12.77
N GLN A 78 -15.51 2.50 13.42
CA GLN A 78 -15.80 3.62 14.33
C GLN A 78 -14.73 3.74 15.43
N ASN A 79 -14.33 2.62 16.05
CA ASN A 79 -13.32 2.60 17.12
C ASN A 79 -11.89 2.94 16.65
N TYR A 80 -11.63 2.87 15.35
CA TYR A 80 -10.32 3.17 14.76
C TYR A 80 -10.24 4.59 14.19
N LEU A 81 -11.36 5.34 14.24
CA LEU A 81 -11.47 6.71 13.76
C LEU A 81 -11.48 7.75 14.89
N ILE A 82 -11.44 7.31 16.15
CA ILE A 82 -11.49 8.19 17.31
C ILE A 82 -10.08 8.70 17.62
N TYR A 83 -9.77 9.90 17.09
CA TYR A 83 -9.03 10.98 17.74
C TYR A 83 -9.53 12.31 17.18
#